data_AF-A0A2T7BFX0-F1
#
_entry.id   AF-A0A2T7BFX0-F1
#
_cell.length_a   1.000
_cell.length_b   1.000
_cell.length_c   1.000
_cell.angle_alpha   90.00
_cell.angle_beta   90.00
_cell.angle_gamma   90.00
#
_symmetry.space_group_name_H-M   'P 1'
#
loop_
_entity.id
_entity.type
_entity.pdbx_description
1 polymer ?
#
loop_
_entity_poly.entity_id
_entity_poly.type
_entity_poly.pdbx_seq_one_letter_code
_entity_poly.pdbx_strand_id
1 'polypeptide(L)'
;MTFSVVPYPNTPVIGAIFKSDSIPTGLVGKLLPAGVAGKLQVFDLDADTLIADTLIMVPKDGQLDFKFVYATDIGISGFLNTQPYAPDTAYFNFQNSVKIDGAKVPVDVKVSVMNNTTGEFEELFTLENLAPGKLSATYSLPGFDASGNSNNYFAEVLNADTKAALSPGPVFVGAGGSFFIDQLYTDIDGMVYPNYISF
;
A
#
# COMPACT_ATOMS: atom_id res chain seq x y z
N MET A 1 20.46 7.26 -5.99
CA MET A 1 19.22 6.46 -5.87
C MET A 1 19.54 5.04 -6.29
N THR A 2 19.19 4.05 -5.48
CA THR A 2 19.23 2.64 -5.85
C THR A 2 17.82 2.11 -6.01
N PHE A 3 17.61 1.16 -6.94
CA PHE A 3 16.32 0.55 -7.19
C PHE A 3 16.47 -0.96 -7.11
N SER A 4 15.81 -1.57 -6.14
CA SER A 4 15.81 -3.02 -5.95
C SER A 4 14.40 -3.55 -6.17
N VAL A 5 14.28 -4.57 -7.02
CA VAL A 5 13.02 -5.27 -7.30
C VAL A 5 13.10 -6.62 -6.60
N VAL A 6 12.07 -6.96 -5.81
CA VAL A 6 11.93 -8.32 -5.27
C VAL A 6 11.35 -9.18 -6.39
N PRO A 7 12.09 -10.17 -6.92
CA PRO A 7 11.61 -10.98 -8.03
C PRO A 7 10.57 -11.98 -7.53
N TYR A 8 9.33 -11.85 -8.00
CA TYR A 8 8.30 -12.88 -7.90
C TYR A 8 8.21 -13.64 -9.23
N PRO A 9 7.62 -14.85 -9.26
CA PRO A 9 7.34 -15.53 -10.52
C PRO A 9 6.58 -14.60 -11.49
N ASN A 10 7.06 -14.49 -12.73
CA ASN A 10 6.52 -13.60 -13.77
C ASN A 10 6.68 -12.09 -13.52
N THR A 11 7.58 -11.64 -12.64
CA THR A 11 7.94 -10.22 -12.61
C THR A 11 8.57 -9.82 -13.96
N PRO A 12 8.01 -8.83 -14.68
CA PRO A 12 8.49 -8.41 -15.99
C PRO A 12 9.81 -7.65 -15.87
N VAL A 13 10.40 -7.30 -17.00
CA VAL A 13 11.59 -6.44 -17.01
C VAL A 13 11.16 -5.03 -16.62
N ILE A 14 11.53 -4.61 -15.40
CA ILE A 14 11.15 -3.31 -14.85
C ILE A 14 12.14 -2.23 -15.27
N GLY A 15 11.63 -1.06 -15.64
CA GLY A 15 12.40 0.18 -15.80
C GLY A 15 11.89 1.28 -14.87
N ALA A 16 12.77 2.22 -14.50
CA ALA A 16 12.38 3.41 -13.73
C ALA A 16 12.78 4.69 -14.47
N ILE A 17 11.96 5.73 -14.39
CA ILE A 17 12.18 7.04 -15.02
C ILE A 17 11.89 8.14 -14.00
N PHE A 18 12.78 9.13 -13.89
CA PHE A 18 12.54 10.37 -13.15
C PHE A 18 12.73 11.55 -14.09
N LYS A 19 11.70 12.37 -14.32
CA LYS A 19 11.78 13.54 -15.25
C LYS A 19 12.40 13.21 -16.63
N SER A 20 11.91 12.15 -17.27
CA SER A 20 12.38 11.65 -18.58
C SER A 20 13.76 11.00 -18.58
N ASP A 21 14.42 10.92 -17.42
CA ASP A 21 15.73 10.32 -17.26
C ASP A 21 15.59 8.88 -16.76
N SER A 22 16.06 7.90 -17.54
CA SER A 22 16.04 6.49 -17.13
C SER A 22 16.98 6.24 -15.94
N ILE A 23 16.50 5.47 -14.98
CA ILE A 23 17.25 5.01 -13.81
C ILE A 23 17.58 3.54 -14.04
N PRO A 24 18.87 3.16 -14.11
CA PRO A 24 19.25 1.76 -14.25
C PRO A 24 18.69 0.93 -13.10
N THR A 25 18.08 -0.20 -13.41
CA THR A 25 17.70 -1.21 -12.43
C THR A 25 18.90 -2.11 -12.14
N GLY A 26 19.36 -2.18 -10.88
CA GLY A 26 20.54 -2.97 -10.48
C GLY A 26 21.38 -2.31 -9.38
N LEU A 27 22.59 -2.85 -9.14
CA LEU A 27 23.52 -2.41 -8.08
C LEU A 27 24.15 -1.02 -8.32
N VAL A 28 23.99 -0.45 -9.51
CA VAL A 28 24.60 0.84 -9.86
C VAL A 28 23.56 1.93 -9.71
N GLY A 29 23.63 2.68 -8.61
CA GLY A 29 22.74 3.80 -8.37
C GLY A 29 22.95 4.96 -9.33
N LYS A 30 21.91 5.78 -9.53
CA LYS A 30 21.98 7.03 -10.33
C LYS A 30 22.10 8.26 -9.42
N LEU A 31 22.94 9.22 -9.82
CA LEU A 31 22.99 10.57 -9.25
C LEU A 31 21.88 11.43 -9.84
N LEU A 32 21.14 12.13 -8.98
CA LEU A 32 20.05 13.02 -9.39
C LEU A 32 20.34 14.46 -8.91
N PRO A 33 19.89 15.50 -9.63
CA PRO A 33 20.03 16.87 -9.18
C PRO A 33 19.30 17.11 -7.86
N ALA A 34 20.03 17.63 -6.87
CA ALA A 34 19.53 17.99 -5.55
C ALA A 34 18.44 19.06 -5.58
N GLY A 35 17.50 19.01 -4.63
CA GLY A 35 16.44 20.00 -4.45
C GLY A 35 15.33 19.95 -5.51
N VAL A 36 15.33 18.92 -6.35
CA VAL A 36 14.38 18.80 -7.46
C VAL A 36 13.20 17.92 -7.06
N ALA A 37 12.00 18.49 -7.09
CA ALA A 37 10.75 17.74 -7.03
C ALA A 37 10.38 17.21 -8.42
N GLY A 38 9.91 15.97 -8.50
CA GLY A 38 9.47 15.35 -9.75
C GLY A 38 8.73 14.03 -9.55
N LYS A 39 8.16 13.53 -10.64
CA LYS A 39 7.50 12.22 -10.66
C LYS A 39 8.55 11.13 -10.95
N LEU A 40 8.60 10.13 -10.08
CA LEU A 40 9.27 8.85 -10.31
C LEU A 40 8.23 7.87 -10.85
N GLN A 41 8.53 7.25 -11.98
CA GLN A 41 7.64 6.33 -12.69
C GLN A 41 8.34 4.98 -12.86
N VAL A 42 7.56 3.90 -12.75
CA VAL A 42 8.01 2.52 -12.93
C VAL A 42 7.20 1.90 -14.07
N PHE A 43 7.89 1.30 -15.03
CA PHE A 43 7.30 0.74 -16.24
C PHE A 43 7.61 -0.73 -16.40
N ASP A 44 6.70 -1.44 -17.06
CA ASP A 44 6.97 -2.69 -17.75
C ASP A 44 7.65 -2.33 -19.07
N LEU A 45 8.93 -2.69 -19.23
CA LEU A 45 9.69 -2.35 -20.44
C LEU A 45 9.28 -3.19 -21.65
N ASP A 46 8.75 -4.39 -21.43
CA ASP A 46 8.31 -5.26 -22.54
C ASP A 46 6.93 -4.84 -23.05
N ALA A 47 6.04 -4.47 -22.12
CA ALA A 47 4.67 -4.04 -22.44
C ALA A 47 4.51 -2.53 -22.65
N ASP A 48 5.57 -1.73 -22.47
CA ASP A 48 5.56 -0.26 -22.51
C ASP A 48 4.40 0.35 -21.69
N THR A 49 4.16 -0.20 -20.50
CA THR A 49 3.00 0.14 -19.67
C THR A 49 3.44 0.73 -18.33
N LEU A 50 2.85 1.87 -17.96
CA LEU A 50 3.08 2.47 -16.64
C LEU A 50 2.49 1.56 -15.56
N ILE A 51 3.35 1.13 -14.64
CA ILE A 51 2.95 0.27 -13.54
C ILE A 51 2.60 1.11 -12.30
N ALA A 52 3.50 2.00 -11.90
CA ALA A 52 3.32 2.84 -10.72
C ALA A 52 4.03 4.18 -10.89
N ASP A 53 3.55 5.19 -10.18
CA ASP A 53 4.26 6.45 -10.05
C ASP A 53 4.10 7.06 -8.65
N THR A 54 5.05 7.94 -8.30
CA THR A 54 5.01 8.70 -7.05
C THR A 54 5.73 10.03 -7.23
N LEU A 55 5.37 11.02 -6.42
CA LEU A 55 6.05 12.31 -6.36
C LEU A 55 7.16 12.23 -5.31
N ILE A 56 8.38 12.59 -5.73
CA ILE A 56 9.55 12.61 -4.84
C ILE A 56 10.20 13.99 -4.87
N MET A 57 10.86 14.34 -3.77
CA MET A 57 11.80 15.45 -3.70
C MET A 57 13.20 14.89 -3.46
N VAL A 58 14.14 15.20 -4.37
CA VAL A 58 15.53 14.79 -4.20
C VAL A 58 16.17 15.66 -3.10
N PRO A 59 16.57 15.10 -1.95
CA PRO A 59 17.20 15.87 -0.90
C PRO A 59 18.56 16.39 -1.36
N LYS A 60 19.07 17.43 -0.69
CA LYS A 60 20.37 18.04 -1.02
C LYS A 60 21.52 17.06 -0.80
N ASP A 61 21.42 16.28 0.27
CA ASP A 61 22.35 15.23 0.66
C ASP A 61 21.51 14.04 1.14
N GLY A 62 21.82 12.83 0.67
CA GLY A 62 21.13 11.63 1.11
C GLY A 62 20.96 10.57 0.03
N GLN A 63 20.63 9.37 0.48
CA GLN A 63 20.22 8.26 -0.37
C GLN A 63 18.70 8.17 -0.34
N LEU A 64 18.10 8.08 -1.53
CA LEU A 64 16.71 7.69 -1.67
C LEU A 64 16.68 6.21 -2.05
N ASP A 65 16.00 5.43 -1.21
CA ASP A 65 15.74 4.02 -1.42
C ASP A 65 14.26 3.83 -1.65
N PHE A 66 13.93 3.07 -2.69
CA PHE A 66 12.55 2.72 -3.04
C PHE A 66 12.45 1.21 -3.10
N LYS A 67 11.40 0.68 -2.46
CA LYS A 67 10.96 -0.69 -2.62
C LYS A 67 9.70 -0.63 -3.47
N PHE A 68 9.61 -1.59 -4.37
CA PHE A 68 8.53 -1.66 -5.31
C PHE A 68 8.05 -3.11 -5.37
N VAL A 69 6.73 -3.29 -5.40
CA VAL A 69 6.09 -4.59 -5.52
C VAL A 69 5.27 -4.64 -6.81
N TYR A 70 5.38 -5.75 -7.53
CA TYR A 70 4.58 -6.04 -8.71
C TYR A 70 4.29 -7.53 -8.82
N ALA A 71 3.00 -7.86 -8.82
CA ALA A 71 2.49 -9.21 -8.94
C ALA A 71 1.12 -9.15 -9.65
N THR A 72 1.10 -9.46 -10.95
CA THR A 72 -0.10 -9.35 -11.81
C THR A 72 -1.18 -10.37 -11.50
N ASP A 73 -0.76 -11.55 -11.06
CA ASP A 73 -1.62 -12.67 -10.65
C ASP A 73 -2.53 -12.29 -9.48
N ILE A 74 -2.00 -11.52 -8.53
CA ILE A 74 -2.75 -10.99 -7.38
C ILE A 74 -3.10 -9.50 -7.52
N GLY A 75 -2.79 -8.89 -8.67
CA GLY A 75 -3.14 -7.51 -8.99
C GLY A 75 -2.45 -6.44 -8.14
N ILE A 76 -1.29 -6.74 -7.56
CA ILE A 76 -0.54 -5.80 -6.73
C ILE A 76 0.48 -5.06 -7.61
N SER A 77 0.46 -3.73 -7.55
CA SER A 77 1.48 -2.87 -8.14
C SER A 77 1.61 -1.57 -7.36
N GLY A 78 2.81 -1.21 -6.89
CA GLY A 78 3.02 0.05 -6.17
C GLY A 78 4.35 0.16 -5.45
N PHE A 79 4.63 1.38 -4.96
CA PHE A 79 5.76 1.64 -4.08
C PHE A 79 5.43 1.19 -2.66
N LEU A 80 6.37 0.50 -2.02
CA LEU A 80 6.35 0.18 -0.60
C LEU A 80 7.14 1.24 0.18
N ASN A 81 6.75 1.47 1.42
CA ASN A 81 7.55 2.28 2.32
C ASN A 81 8.92 1.62 2.55
N THR A 82 9.97 2.42 2.47
CA THR A 82 11.37 2.01 2.70
C THR A 82 11.93 2.46 4.03
N GLN A 83 11.16 3.26 4.78
CA GLN A 83 11.56 3.66 6.13
C GLN A 83 11.74 2.43 7.02
N PRO A 84 12.80 2.38 7.85
CA PRO A 84 12.92 1.37 8.89
C PRO A 84 11.66 1.37 9.74
N TYR A 85 11.03 0.21 9.89
CA TYR A 85 9.83 0.10 10.71
C TYR A 85 10.20 0.31 12.18
N ALA A 86 9.60 1.31 12.80
CA ALA A 86 9.77 1.52 14.23
C ALA A 86 9.09 0.35 14.99
N PRO A 87 9.74 -0.24 16.02
CA PRO A 87 9.21 -1.40 16.74
C PRO A 87 7.85 -1.15 17.41
N ASP A 88 7.54 0.11 17.67
CA ASP A 88 6.33 0.61 18.34
C ASP A 88 5.30 1.16 17.35
N THR A 89 5.40 0.82 16.07
CA THR A 89 4.50 1.31 15.02
C THR A 89 3.93 0.15 14.21
N ALA A 90 2.64 0.21 13.88
CA ALA A 90 2.00 -0.64 12.89
C ALA A 90 2.00 0.09 11.55
N TYR A 91 2.37 -0.62 10.49
CA TYR A 91 2.39 -0.08 9.14
C TYR A 91 1.50 -0.92 8.23
N PHE A 92 0.69 -0.27 7.41
CA PHE A 92 -0.19 -1.00 6.50
C PHE A 92 -0.44 -0.25 5.19
N ASN A 93 -0.66 -1.05 4.15
CA ASN A 93 -1.07 -0.64 2.81
C ASN A 93 -2.31 -1.44 2.42
N PHE A 94 -3.27 -0.81 1.76
CA PHE A 94 -4.47 -1.47 1.23
C PHE A 94 -4.35 -1.64 -0.28
N GLN A 95 -4.71 -2.81 -0.79
CA GLN A 95 -4.86 -3.06 -2.23
C GLN A 95 -6.31 -3.39 -2.54
N ASN A 96 -6.90 -2.70 -3.52
CA ASN A 96 -8.29 -2.95 -3.90
C ASN A 96 -8.38 -3.97 -5.05
N SER A 97 -8.87 -5.17 -4.76
CA SER A 97 -9.29 -6.20 -5.72
C SER A 97 -10.81 -6.45 -5.72
N VAL A 98 -11.59 -5.57 -5.09
CA VAL A 98 -13.04 -5.73 -4.90
C VAL A 98 -13.77 -5.70 -6.24
N LYS A 99 -14.70 -6.63 -6.39
CA LYS A 99 -15.66 -6.72 -7.49
C LYS A 99 -17.09 -6.77 -6.95
N ILE A 100 -17.99 -6.03 -7.57
CA ILE A 100 -19.43 -6.09 -7.34
C ILE A 100 -20.08 -6.48 -8.67
N ASP A 101 -20.87 -7.54 -8.68
CA ASP A 101 -21.49 -8.09 -9.90
C ASP A 101 -20.47 -8.34 -11.04
N GLY A 102 -19.26 -8.78 -10.68
CA GLY A 102 -18.16 -9.03 -11.60
C GLY A 102 -17.41 -7.78 -12.09
N ALA A 103 -17.91 -6.58 -11.82
CA ALA A 103 -17.25 -5.32 -12.16
C ALA A 103 -16.30 -4.87 -11.03
N LYS A 104 -15.10 -4.42 -11.39
CA LYS A 104 -14.15 -3.81 -10.43
C LYS A 104 -14.66 -2.43 -10.03
N VAL A 105 -14.71 -2.14 -8.73
CA VAL A 105 -15.26 -0.87 -8.21
C VAL A 105 -14.27 -0.16 -7.27
N PRO A 106 -14.24 1.18 -7.26
CA PRO A 106 -13.54 1.92 -6.22
C PRO A 106 -14.19 1.69 -4.85
N VAL A 107 -13.38 1.73 -3.79
CA VAL A 107 -13.83 1.54 -2.41
C VAL A 107 -13.28 2.63 -1.51
N ASP A 108 -14.01 2.91 -0.43
CA ASP A 108 -13.44 3.59 0.73
C ASP A 108 -13.07 2.56 1.78
N VAL A 109 -12.01 2.85 2.55
CA VAL A 109 -11.54 2.01 3.64
C VAL A 109 -11.56 2.82 4.92
N LYS A 110 -12.54 2.56 5.79
CA LYS A 110 -12.63 3.18 7.11
C LYS A 110 -11.81 2.37 8.09
N VAL A 111 -10.79 2.98 8.68
CA VAL A 111 -9.88 2.32 9.63
C VAL A 111 -10.19 2.75 11.05
N SER A 112 -10.29 1.77 11.93
CA SER A 112 -10.57 1.94 13.35
C SER A 112 -9.57 1.19 14.21
N VAL A 113 -9.42 1.64 15.46
CA VAL A 113 -8.75 0.89 16.53
C VAL A 113 -9.79 0.36 17.50
N MET A 114 -9.59 -0.87 17.98
CA MET A 114 -10.42 -1.40 19.06
C MET A 114 -9.89 -0.89 20.41
N ASN A 115 -10.76 -0.25 21.19
CA ASN A 115 -10.46 0.07 22.57
C ASN A 115 -10.40 -1.23 23.39
N ASN A 116 -9.21 -1.61 23.85
CA ASN A 116 -8.98 -2.85 24.59
C ASN A 116 -9.75 -2.94 25.92
N THR A 117 -10.29 -1.83 26.45
CA THR A 117 -11.07 -1.81 27.69
C THR A 117 -12.57 -1.94 27.45
N THR A 118 -13.11 -1.21 26.47
CA THR A 118 -14.55 -1.17 26.20
C THR A 118 -14.99 -2.16 25.12
N GLY A 119 -14.07 -2.61 24.27
CA GLY A 119 -14.36 -3.39 23.07
C GLY A 119 -14.99 -2.58 21.93
N GLU A 120 -15.13 -1.26 22.10
CA GLU A 120 -15.69 -0.37 21.08
C GLU A 120 -14.64 0.00 20.03
N PHE A 121 -15.09 0.27 18.81
CA PHE A 121 -14.23 0.74 17.72
C PHE A 121 -14.22 2.26 17.66
N GLU A 122 -13.02 2.83 17.66
CA GLU A 122 -12.79 4.25 17.44
C GLU A 122 -12.26 4.47 16.02
N GLU A 123 -12.97 5.26 15.21
CA GLU A 123 -12.50 5.62 13.87
C GLU A 123 -11.26 6.51 13.95
N LEU A 124 -10.24 6.14 13.18
CA LEU A 124 -9.00 6.90 13.06
C LEU A 124 -8.99 7.74 11.78
N PHE A 125 -9.32 7.11 10.66
CA PHE A 125 -9.40 7.79 9.36
C PHE A 125 -10.19 6.96 8.35
N THR A 126 -10.56 7.62 7.24
CA THR A 126 -11.11 6.97 6.05
C THR A 126 -10.21 7.25 4.85
N LEU A 127 -9.75 6.20 4.17
CA LEU A 127 -9.11 6.30 2.85
C LEU A 127 -10.22 6.33 1.81
N GLU A 128 -10.36 7.46 1.11
CA GLU A 128 -11.38 7.64 0.09
C GLU A 128 -10.91 7.21 -1.31
N ASN A 129 -11.83 6.65 -2.09
CA ASN A 129 -11.69 6.37 -3.52
C ASN A 129 -10.45 5.56 -3.89
N LEU A 130 -10.14 4.49 -3.14
CA LEU A 130 -9.09 3.55 -3.51
C LEU A 130 -9.50 2.83 -4.81
N ALA A 131 -8.86 3.20 -5.91
CA ALA A 131 -9.17 2.67 -7.23
C ALA A 131 -8.80 1.16 -7.36
N PRO A 132 -9.52 0.40 -8.20
CA PRO A 132 -9.19 -1.01 -8.42
C PRO A 132 -7.77 -1.25 -8.92
N GLY A 133 -7.12 -2.28 -8.38
CA GLY A 133 -5.74 -2.67 -8.70
C GLY A 133 -4.68 -1.70 -8.19
N LYS A 134 -5.05 -0.70 -7.38
CA LYS A 134 -4.09 0.24 -6.78
C LYS A 134 -3.78 -0.13 -5.34
N LEU A 135 -2.50 0.06 -5.00
CA LEU A 135 -2.01 0.04 -3.64
C LEU A 135 -2.14 1.46 -3.05
N SER A 136 -2.62 1.57 -1.82
CA SER A 136 -2.67 2.85 -1.09
C SER A 136 -1.28 3.35 -0.73
N ALA A 137 -1.18 4.60 -0.28
CA ALA A 137 -0.03 5.05 0.50
C ALA A 137 0.14 4.17 1.76
N THR A 138 1.35 4.13 2.31
CA THR A 138 1.58 3.45 3.59
C THR A 138 1.10 4.34 4.73
N TYR A 139 0.27 3.78 5.59
CA TYR A 139 -0.16 4.40 6.83
C TYR A 139 0.69 3.87 7.98
N SER A 140 0.95 4.73 8.96
CA SER A 140 1.69 4.39 10.18
C SER A 140 0.86 4.79 11.39
N LEU A 141 0.56 3.84 12.27
CA LEU A 141 -0.20 4.07 13.49
C LEU A 141 0.55 3.52 14.72
N PRO A 142 0.30 4.05 15.93
CA PRO A 142 1.00 3.60 17.15
C PRO A 142 0.74 2.12 17.45
N GLY A 143 1.76 1.27 17.46
CA GLY A 143 1.60 -0.17 17.70
C GLY A 143 1.11 -0.54 19.11
N PHE A 144 1.27 0.37 20.07
CA PHE A 144 0.88 0.17 21.46
C PHE A 144 0.11 1.38 22.01
N ASP A 145 -0.81 1.13 22.93
CA ASP A 145 -1.50 2.17 23.71
C ASP A 145 -0.60 2.72 24.83
N ALA A 146 -1.09 3.74 25.55
CA ALA A 146 -0.36 4.37 26.67
C ALA A 146 -0.09 3.41 27.85
N SER A 147 -0.78 2.27 27.92
CA SER A 147 -0.58 1.24 28.93
C SER A 147 0.36 0.12 28.46
N GLY A 148 0.86 0.19 27.23
CA GLY A 148 1.75 -0.81 26.64
C GLY A 148 1.03 -2.02 26.03
N ASN A 149 -0.31 -1.99 25.90
CA ASN A 149 -1.02 -3.06 25.21
C ASN A 149 -0.95 -2.85 23.70
N SER A 150 -0.91 -3.94 22.93
CA SER A 150 -0.92 -3.83 21.47
C SER A 150 -2.25 -3.26 20.98
N ASN A 151 -2.18 -2.32 20.03
CA ASN A 151 -3.35 -1.83 19.32
C ASN A 151 -3.72 -2.83 18.22
N ASN A 152 -5.01 -3.15 18.12
CA ASN A 152 -5.58 -3.96 17.05
C ASN A 152 -6.37 -3.05 16.12
N TYR A 153 -6.02 -3.09 14.83
CA TYR A 153 -6.63 -2.28 13.79
C TYR A 153 -7.62 -3.08 12.97
N PHE A 154 -8.71 -2.41 12.64
CA PHE A 154 -9.80 -2.98 11.87
C PHE A 154 -10.17 -2.05 10.73
N ALA A 155 -10.57 -2.62 9.61
CA ALA A 155 -11.08 -1.87 8.47
C ALA A 155 -12.52 -2.25 8.17
N GLU A 156 -13.34 -1.27 7.78
CA GLU A 156 -14.63 -1.51 7.14
C GLU A 156 -14.52 -1.03 5.69
N VAL A 157 -14.90 -1.89 4.74
CA VAL A 157 -14.83 -1.56 3.31
C VAL A 157 -16.19 -1.07 2.86
N LEU A 158 -16.22 0.12 2.28
CA LEU A 158 -17.43 0.77 1.81
C LEU A 158 -17.38 0.94 0.29
N ASN A 159 -18.53 0.87 -0.37
CA ASN A 159 -18.64 1.30 -1.76
C ASN A 159 -18.37 2.81 -1.85
N ALA A 160 -17.43 3.24 -2.69
CA ALA A 160 -17.04 4.65 -2.74
C ALA A 160 -18.16 5.59 -3.20
N ASP A 161 -19.11 5.10 -4.01
CA ASP A 161 -20.22 5.91 -4.53
C ASP A 161 -21.39 5.96 -3.55
N THR A 162 -21.82 4.80 -3.03
CA THR A 162 -23.03 4.70 -2.19
C THR A 162 -22.76 4.81 -0.70
N LYS A 163 -21.48 4.67 -0.28
CA LYS A 163 -21.03 4.55 1.11
C LYS A 163 -21.64 3.35 1.85
N ALA A 164 -22.28 2.43 1.15
CA ALA A 164 -22.81 1.21 1.74
C ALA A 164 -21.66 0.27 2.12
N ALA A 165 -21.78 -0.37 3.27
CA ALA A 165 -20.82 -1.39 3.71
C ALA A 165 -20.82 -2.58 2.75
N LEU A 166 -19.62 -3.01 2.37
CA LEU A 166 -19.37 -4.18 1.52
C LEU A 166 -18.81 -5.36 2.34
N SER A 167 -18.31 -5.09 3.54
CA SER A 167 -17.93 -6.11 4.52
C SER A 167 -19.07 -6.35 5.52
N PRO A 168 -19.16 -7.55 6.12
CA PRO A 168 -20.17 -7.84 7.17
C PRO A 168 -19.91 -7.08 8.49
N GLY A 169 -18.82 -6.32 8.57
CA GLY A 169 -18.41 -5.50 9.70
C GLY A 169 -16.92 -5.13 9.60
N PRO A 170 -16.36 -4.50 10.65
CA PRO A 170 -14.93 -4.26 10.75
C PRO A 170 -14.14 -5.58 10.80
N VAL A 171 -13.10 -5.67 9.98
CA VAL A 171 -12.23 -6.84 9.80
C VAL A 171 -10.82 -6.50 10.24
N PHE A 172 -10.12 -7.43 10.89
CA PHE A 172 -8.76 -7.20 11.37
C PHE A 172 -7.80 -6.96 10.19
N VAL A 173 -6.98 -5.91 10.29
CA VAL A 173 -6.00 -5.52 9.25
C VAL A 173 -4.59 -5.31 9.81
N GLY A 174 -4.41 -5.42 11.13
CA GLY A 174 -3.06 -5.40 11.69
C GLY A 174 -2.96 -5.13 13.18
N ALA A 175 -1.76 -5.34 13.69
CA ALA A 175 -1.37 -5.04 15.06
C ALA A 175 0.01 -4.37 15.12
N GLY A 176 0.39 -3.89 16.30
CA GLY A 176 1.67 -3.23 16.53
C GLY A 176 2.90 -4.05 16.15
N GLY A 177 3.93 -3.37 15.63
CA GLY A 177 5.24 -3.97 15.32
C GLY A 177 5.26 -4.84 14.06
N SER A 178 4.30 -4.68 13.17
CA SER A 178 4.16 -5.47 11.94
C SER A 178 3.90 -4.58 10.72
N PHE A 179 4.29 -5.07 9.54
CA PHE A 179 3.97 -4.46 8.24
C PHE A 179 2.98 -5.35 7.48
N PHE A 180 1.82 -4.80 7.11
CA PHE A 180 0.76 -5.52 6.40
C PHE A 180 0.51 -4.93 5.01
N ILE A 181 0.31 -5.82 4.04
CA ILE A 181 -0.38 -5.49 2.80
C ILE A 181 -1.73 -6.19 2.82
N ASP A 182 -2.80 -5.42 2.99
CA ASP A 182 -4.16 -5.92 3.03
C ASP A 182 -4.78 -5.87 1.64
N GLN A 183 -4.87 -7.04 0.99
CA GLN A 183 -5.61 -7.22 -0.23
C GLN A 183 -7.11 -7.33 0.08
N LEU A 184 -7.89 -6.33 -0.32
CA LEU A 184 -9.33 -6.32 -0.22
C LEU A 184 -9.92 -7.05 -1.43
N TYR A 185 -10.61 -8.15 -1.22
CA TYR A 185 -11.17 -8.96 -2.30
C TYR A 185 -12.61 -9.37 -1.99
N THR A 186 -13.38 -9.62 -3.05
CA THR A 186 -14.72 -10.19 -2.94
C THR A 186 -14.62 -11.71 -2.98
N ASP A 187 -15.27 -12.39 -2.03
CA ASP A 187 -15.37 -13.84 -2.03
C ASP A 187 -16.43 -14.36 -3.02
N ILE A 188 -16.72 -15.67 -2.94
CA ILE A 188 -17.72 -16.31 -3.81
C ILE A 188 -19.16 -15.88 -3.51
N ASP A 189 -19.43 -15.40 -2.30
CA ASP A 189 -20.75 -14.98 -1.83
C ASP A 189 -20.99 -13.47 -2.02
N GLY A 190 -20.01 -12.76 -2.58
CA GLY A 190 -20.09 -11.31 -2.83
C GLY A 190 -19.66 -10.45 -1.65
N MET A 191 -19.13 -11.05 -0.59
CA MET A 191 -18.68 -10.36 0.63
C MET A 191 -17.22 -9.94 0.50
N VAL A 192 -16.88 -8.76 1.03
CA VAL A 192 -15.51 -8.25 0.98
C VAL A 192 -14.73 -8.63 2.24
N TYR A 193 -13.55 -9.23 2.03
CA TYR A 193 -12.60 -9.59 3.07
C TYR A 193 -11.20 -9.04 2.78
N PRO A 194 -10.41 -8.74 3.82
CA PRO A 194 -8.98 -8.51 3.68
C PRO A 194 -8.27 -9.86 3.69
N ASN A 195 -7.26 -10.01 2.84
CA ASN A 195 -6.23 -11.02 2.96
C ASN A 195 -4.92 -10.27 3.20
N TYR A 196 -4.23 -10.57 4.30
CA TYR A 196 -3.01 -9.84 4.65
C TYR A 196 -1.76 -10.63 4.27
N ILE A 197 -0.76 -9.90 3.77
CA ILE A 197 0.61 -10.38 3.63
C ILE A 197 1.43 -9.67 4.70
N SER A 198 1.93 -10.41 5.69
CA SER A 198 2.82 -9.89 6.73
C SER A 198 4.28 -10.10 6.37
N PHE A 199 5.14 -9.13 6.67
CA PHE A 199 6.59 -9.18 6.42
C PHE A 199 7.40 -9.10 7.72
#